data_AF-A0A498S9J5-F1
#
_entry.id   AF-A0A498S9J5-F1
#
_cell.length_a   1.000
_cell.length_b   1.000
_cell.length_c   1.000
_cell.angle_alpha   90.00
_cell.angle_beta   90.00
_cell.angle_gamma   90.00
#
_symmetry.space_group_name_H-M   'P 1'
#
loop_
_entity.id
_entity.type
_entity.pdbx_description
1 polymer ?
#
loop_
_entity_poly.entity_id
_entity_poly.type
_entity_poly.pdbx_seq_one_letter_code
_entity_poly.pdbx_strand_id
1 'polypeptide(L)'
;MSATRKEPLAIEELIAKKKELEEAETKPKFLTRVEREALALKKREEQVAKQRETLKAQLEKRKAFMQDAKRTEKERDREREKERKDRERERDREREKDTDREKDRDRGRRSRSRDREGRRSRSRERRSRSRERRSRSRERRSRSREKRQEMEKSDRNGEMKDERETDKDLEKLNEAIRGQREKRKRGRRLHERKFIFDWDAGEDTSNDYNKLYQN
;
A
#
# COMPACT_ATOMS: atom_id res chain seq x y z
N MET A 1 4.71 64.72 -26.63
CA MET A 1 4.55 63.42 -25.95
C MET A 1 4.54 62.32 -27.00
N SER A 2 5.69 61.93 -27.54
CA SER A 2 5.81 60.81 -28.49
C SER A 2 6.08 59.52 -27.70
N ALA A 3 5.21 58.53 -27.88
CA ALA A 3 5.30 57.23 -27.24
C ALA A 3 6.57 56.47 -27.67
N THR A 4 7.38 56.06 -26.70
CA THR A 4 8.52 55.15 -26.88
C THR A 4 7.98 53.75 -27.18
N ARG A 5 8.15 53.30 -28.42
CA ARG A 5 7.83 51.92 -28.82
C ARG A 5 8.81 50.99 -28.10
N LYS A 6 8.30 50.00 -27.36
CA LYS A 6 9.12 48.95 -26.73
C LYS A 6 9.57 47.98 -27.82
N GLU A 7 10.67 48.33 -28.48
CA GLU A 7 11.41 47.39 -29.33
C GLU A 7 12.01 46.27 -28.42
N PRO A 8 11.99 45.00 -28.84
CA PRO A 8 12.59 43.93 -28.05
C PRO A 8 14.09 44.20 -27.94
N LEU A 9 14.60 44.24 -26.70
CA LEU A 9 16.03 44.33 -26.39
C LEU A 9 16.82 43.43 -27.35
N ALA A 10 17.75 44.02 -28.10
CA ALA A 10 18.55 43.31 -29.08
C ALA A 10 19.32 42.17 -28.40
N ILE A 11 19.17 40.96 -28.93
CA ILE A 11 19.84 39.74 -28.43
C ILE A 11 21.35 39.95 -28.32
N GLU A 12 21.92 40.74 -29.22
CA GLU A 12 23.34 41.09 -29.25
C GLU A 12 23.77 41.93 -28.04
N GLU A 13 22.94 42.84 -27.53
CA GLU A 13 23.26 43.62 -26.34
C GLU A 13 23.20 42.79 -25.05
N LEU A 14 22.34 41.77 -24.98
CA LEU A 14 22.30 40.83 -23.86
C LEU A 14 23.49 39.87 -23.89
N ILE A 15 23.94 39.47 -25.08
CA ILE A 15 25.14 38.65 -25.25
C ILE A 15 26.39 39.48 -24.93
N ALA A 16 26.46 40.74 -25.37
CA ALA A 16 27.54 41.65 -25.03
C ALA A 16 27.63 41.87 -23.52
N LYS A 17 26.51 42.15 -22.84
CA LYS A 17 26.48 42.30 -21.37
C LYS A 17 26.86 41.00 -20.64
N LYS A 18 26.46 39.83 -21.13
CA LYS A 18 26.88 38.54 -20.55
C LYS A 18 28.37 38.28 -20.76
N LYS A 19 28.89 38.55 -21.97
CA LYS A 19 30.31 38.42 -22.28
C LYS A 19 31.15 39.39 -21.47
N GLU A 20 30.69 40.62 -21.24
CA GLU A 20 31.38 41.59 -20.38
C GLU A 20 31.40 41.15 -18.90
N LEU A 21 30.33 40.52 -18.42
CA LEU A 21 30.29 39.92 -17.08
C LEU A 21 31.22 38.71 -16.97
N GLU A 22 31.21 37.82 -17.97
CA GLU A 22 32.14 36.68 -18.03
C GLU A 22 33.59 37.13 -18.21
N GLU A 23 33.86 38.18 -18.97
CA GLU A 23 35.19 38.79 -19.11
C GLU A 23 35.64 39.50 -17.84
N ALA A 24 34.71 40.10 -17.08
CA ALA A 24 34.98 40.64 -15.75
C ALA A 24 35.16 39.53 -14.69
N GLU A 25 34.57 38.35 -14.89
CA GLU A 25 34.75 37.17 -14.04
C GLU A 25 36.05 36.40 -14.35
N THR A 26 36.46 36.37 -15.63
CA THR A 26 37.73 35.76 -16.06
C THR A 26 38.93 36.62 -15.68
N LYS A 27 38.76 37.95 -15.62
CA LYS A 27 39.78 38.85 -15.06
C LYS A 27 39.82 38.70 -13.52
N PRO A 28 40.99 38.47 -12.91
CA PRO A 28 41.07 38.28 -11.46
C PRO A 28 40.65 39.54 -10.72
N LYS A 29 39.58 39.44 -9.93
CA LYS A 29 39.08 40.55 -9.11
C LYS A 29 39.92 40.68 -7.83
N PHE A 30 40.81 41.66 -7.80
CA PHE A 30 41.60 41.99 -6.62
C PHE A 30 40.75 42.75 -5.60
N LEU A 31 40.17 42.03 -4.64
CA LEU A 31 39.52 42.62 -3.46
C LEU A 31 40.57 43.03 -2.43
N THR A 32 40.27 44.08 -1.65
CA THR A 32 41.09 44.47 -0.50
C THR A 32 41.04 43.41 0.59
N ARG A 33 42.01 43.42 1.51
CA ARG A 33 42.08 42.44 2.61
C ARG A 33 40.80 42.42 3.46
N VAL A 34 40.27 43.60 3.78
CA VAL A 34 39.05 43.77 4.58
C VAL A 34 37.83 43.16 3.85
N GLU A 35 37.70 43.39 2.55
CA GLU A 35 36.61 42.82 1.75
C GLU A 35 36.70 41.29 1.65
N ARG A 36 37.91 40.73 1.54
CA ARG A 36 38.11 39.27 1.55
C ARG A 36 37.75 38.65 2.89
N GLU A 37 38.13 39.30 3.99
CA GLU A 37 37.77 38.87 5.35
C GLU A 37 36.24 38.90 5.55
N ALA A 38 35.56 39.95 5.06
CA ALA A 38 34.10 40.04 5.10
C ALA A 38 33.41 38.94 4.28
N LEU A 39 33.91 38.62 3.08
CA LEU A 39 33.39 37.52 2.27
C LEU A 39 33.65 36.14 2.91
N ALA A 40 34.81 35.95 3.53
CA ALA A 40 35.13 34.73 4.25
C ALA A 40 34.19 34.50 5.44
N LEU A 41 33.87 35.55 6.20
CA LEU A 41 32.90 35.49 7.29
C LEU A 41 31.49 35.16 6.78
N LYS A 42 31.01 35.81 5.73
CA LYS A 42 29.71 35.49 5.12
C LYS A 42 29.63 34.04 4.66
N LYS A 43 30.67 33.54 3.97
CA LYS A 43 30.74 32.14 3.53
C LYS A 43 30.76 31.15 4.71
N ARG A 44 31.42 31.51 5.82
CA ARG A 44 31.42 30.72 7.05
C ARG A 44 30.04 30.70 7.71
N GLU A 45 29.36 31.84 7.78
CA GLU A 45 28.00 31.95 8.30
C GLU A 45 27.01 31.11 7.48
N GLU A 46 27.11 31.14 6.15
CA GLU A 46 26.30 30.30 5.26
C GLU A 46 26.55 28.81 5.47
N GLN A 47 27.82 28.39 5.64
CA GLN A 47 28.15 27.00 5.93
C GLN A 47 27.57 26.55 7.28
N VAL A 48 27.68 27.39 8.32
CA VAL A 48 27.09 27.11 9.64
C VAL A 48 25.57 27.10 9.57
N ALA A 49 24.95 27.99 8.80
CA ALA A 49 23.51 28.02 8.56
C ALA A 49 23.04 26.72 7.89
N LYS A 50 23.70 26.28 6.82
CA LYS A 50 23.41 24.99 6.16
C LYS A 50 23.56 23.81 7.13
N GLN A 51 24.62 23.78 7.94
CA GLN A 51 24.77 22.74 8.96
C GLN A 51 23.62 22.78 9.98
N ARG A 52 23.25 23.96 10.49
CA ARG A 52 22.11 24.12 11.40
C ARG A 52 20.78 23.71 10.76
N GLU A 53 20.55 24.03 9.50
CA GLU A 53 19.37 23.62 8.74
C GLU A 53 19.30 22.09 8.59
N THR A 54 20.41 21.44 8.25
CA THR A 54 20.45 19.97 8.16
C THR A 54 20.14 19.32 9.51
N LEU A 55 20.72 19.83 10.61
CA LEU A 55 20.45 19.35 11.96
C LEU A 55 18.99 19.59 12.37
N LYS A 56 18.44 20.77 12.08
CA LYS A 56 17.03 21.09 12.36
C LYS A 56 16.09 20.18 11.58
N ALA A 57 16.35 19.96 10.29
CA ALA A 57 15.57 19.03 9.47
C ALA A 57 15.65 17.59 10.00
N GLN A 58 16.81 17.15 10.48
CA GLN A 58 16.95 15.84 11.13
C GLN A 58 16.14 15.75 12.44
N LEU A 59 16.18 16.80 13.27
CA LEU A 59 15.39 16.85 14.51
C LEU A 59 13.89 16.88 14.24
N GLU A 60 13.44 17.61 13.22
CA GLU A 60 12.03 17.64 12.81
C GLU A 60 11.57 16.27 12.30
N LYS A 61 12.38 15.59 11.46
CA LYS A 61 12.11 14.21 11.03
C LYS A 61 12.02 13.26 12.23
N ARG A 62 12.95 13.36 13.19
CA ARG A 62 12.91 12.55 14.43
C ARG A 62 11.65 12.86 15.25
N LYS A 63 11.27 14.14 15.39
CA LYS A 63 10.08 14.55 16.14
C LYS A 63 8.80 14.06 15.47
N ALA A 64 8.70 14.17 14.14
CA ALA A 64 7.58 13.67 13.37
C ALA A 64 7.44 12.14 13.52
N PHE A 65 8.55 11.39 13.41
CA PHE A 65 8.56 9.96 13.64
C PHE A 65 8.08 9.58 15.05
N MET A 66 8.58 10.27 16.09
CA MET A 66 8.14 10.04 17.47
C MET A 66 6.68 10.42 17.70
N GLN A 67 6.18 11.48 17.04
CA GLN A 67 4.79 11.89 17.14
C GLN A 67 3.86 10.88 16.46
N ASP A 68 4.25 10.35 15.31
CA ASP A 68 3.51 9.31 14.60
C ASP A 68 3.48 8.00 15.40
N ALA A 69 4.63 7.57 15.95
CA ALA A 69 4.68 6.44 16.87
C ALA A 69 3.71 6.63 18.06
N LYS A 70 3.72 7.79 18.72
CA LYS A 70 2.77 8.10 19.80
C LYS A 70 1.31 8.11 19.34
N ARG A 71 1.03 8.57 18.11
CA ARG A 71 -0.31 8.56 17.54
C ARG A 71 -0.80 7.12 17.33
N THR A 72 0.04 6.27 16.75
CA THR A 72 -0.29 4.86 16.49
C THR A 72 -0.47 4.07 17.80
N GLU A 73 0.35 4.33 18.81
CA GLU A 73 0.20 3.74 20.15
C GLU A 73 -1.13 4.15 20.79
N LYS A 74 -1.45 5.46 20.75
CA LYS A 74 -2.73 5.98 21.25
C LYS A 74 -3.94 5.39 20.52
N GLU A 75 -3.82 5.13 19.22
CA GLU A 75 -4.88 4.48 18.44
C GLU A 75 -5.07 3.03 18.84
N ARG A 76 -3.98 2.26 19.01
CA ARG A 76 -4.02 0.89 19.53
C ARG A 76 -4.63 0.82 20.92
N ASP A 77 -4.32 1.76 21.81
CA ASP A 77 -4.90 1.79 23.15
C ASP A 77 -6.41 2.07 23.11
N ARG A 78 -6.85 3.00 22.26
CA ARG A 78 -8.29 3.24 22.04
C ARG A 78 -9.00 2.01 21.47
N GLU A 79 -8.37 1.29 20.55
CA GLU A 79 -8.92 0.06 19.99
C GLU A 79 -9.06 -1.03 21.06
N ARG A 80 -8.02 -1.22 21.89
CA ARG A 80 -8.06 -2.13 23.05
C ARG A 80 -9.14 -1.75 24.05
N GLU A 81 -9.32 -0.46 24.32
CA GLU A 81 -10.38 0.03 25.21
C GLU A 81 -11.77 -0.23 24.62
N LYS A 82 -11.95 0.03 23.32
CA LYS A 82 -13.19 -0.27 22.62
C LYS A 82 -13.52 -1.77 22.67
N GLU A 83 -12.53 -2.62 22.41
CA GLU A 83 -12.68 -4.07 22.49
C GLU A 83 -13.06 -4.52 23.91
N ARG A 84 -12.42 -3.98 24.95
CA ARG A 84 -12.78 -4.25 26.35
C ARG A 84 -14.23 -3.89 26.62
N LYS A 85 -14.66 -2.69 26.20
CA LYS A 85 -16.03 -2.20 26.39
C LYS A 85 -17.05 -3.04 25.63
N ASP A 86 -16.73 -3.48 24.42
CA ASP A 86 -17.63 -4.33 23.64
C ASP A 86 -17.76 -5.74 24.24
N ARG A 87 -16.66 -6.31 24.76
CA ARG A 87 -16.70 -7.58 25.52
C ARG A 87 -17.50 -7.45 26.81
N GLU A 88 -17.40 -6.33 27.52
CA GLU A 88 -18.18 -6.07 28.73
C GLU A 88 -19.68 -5.99 28.42
N ARG A 89 -20.05 -5.23 27.39
CA ARG A 89 -21.43 -5.18 26.88
C ARG A 89 -21.96 -6.55 26.45
N GLU A 90 -21.13 -7.38 25.84
CA GLU A 90 -21.51 -8.74 25.47
C GLU A 90 -21.80 -9.61 26.70
N ARG A 91 -20.95 -9.54 27.73
CA ARG A 91 -21.19 -10.23 29.01
C ARG A 91 -22.46 -9.77 29.70
N ASP A 92 -22.75 -8.47 29.68
CA ASP A 92 -23.97 -7.94 30.27
C ASP A 92 -25.22 -8.43 29.51
N ARG A 93 -25.18 -8.44 28.17
CA ARG A 93 -26.24 -9.03 27.35
C ARG A 93 -26.41 -10.53 27.61
N GLU A 94 -25.33 -11.28 27.85
CA GLU A 94 -25.42 -12.69 28.22
C GLU A 94 -26.10 -12.88 29.58
N ARG A 95 -25.73 -12.05 30.58
CA ARG A 95 -26.38 -12.06 31.90
C ARG A 95 -27.87 -11.73 31.81
N GLU A 96 -28.24 -10.72 31.03
CA GLU A 96 -29.66 -10.38 30.79
C GLU A 96 -30.39 -11.56 30.15
N LYS A 97 -29.80 -12.18 29.13
CA LYS A 97 -30.39 -13.34 28.45
C LYS A 97 -30.56 -14.55 29.36
N ASP A 98 -29.60 -14.80 30.26
CA ASP A 98 -29.72 -15.85 31.26
C ASP A 98 -30.81 -15.55 32.28
N THR A 99 -30.92 -14.29 32.72
CA THR A 99 -32.01 -13.82 33.58
C THR A 99 -33.36 -14.01 32.92
N ASP A 100 -33.50 -13.68 31.65
CA ASP A 100 -34.75 -13.86 30.89
C ASP A 100 -35.09 -15.35 30.71
N ARG A 101 -34.10 -16.19 30.41
CA ARG A 101 -34.31 -17.65 30.36
C ARG A 101 -34.76 -18.21 31.71
N GLU A 102 -34.24 -17.69 32.82
CA GLU A 102 -34.64 -18.11 34.15
C GLU A 102 -36.08 -17.70 34.46
N LYS A 103 -36.45 -16.44 34.15
CA LYS A 103 -37.85 -15.97 34.22
C LYS A 103 -38.79 -16.81 33.36
N ASP A 104 -38.40 -17.15 32.13
CA ASP A 104 -39.20 -17.99 31.25
C ASP A 104 -39.30 -19.43 31.73
N ARG A 105 -38.24 -19.99 32.34
CA ARG A 105 -38.31 -21.29 33.01
C ARG A 105 -39.27 -21.26 34.19
N ASP A 106 -39.24 -20.21 35.00
CA ASP A 106 -40.13 -20.08 36.16
C ASP A 106 -41.59 -19.91 35.72
N ARG A 107 -41.85 -19.05 34.72
CA ARG A 107 -43.16 -18.98 34.03
C ARG A 107 -43.57 -20.33 33.48
N GLY A 108 -42.68 -21.03 32.77
CA GLY A 108 -42.93 -22.36 32.21
C GLY A 108 -43.16 -23.43 33.27
N ARG A 109 -42.56 -23.31 34.46
CA ARG A 109 -42.80 -24.17 35.63
C ARG A 109 -44.19 -23.91 36.21
N ARG A 110 -44.60 -22.63 36.26
CA ARG A 110 -45.96 -22.20 36.63
C ARG A 110 -47.03 -22.65 35.64
N SER A 111 -46.73 -22.63 34.33
CA SER A 111 -47.62 -23.13 33.27
C SER A 111 -47.67 -24.66 33.19
N ARG A 112 -46.58 -25.37 33.48
CA ARG A 112 -46.53 -26.85 33.48
C ARG A 112 -47.29 -27.50 34.63
N SER A 113 -47.60 -26.77 35.70
CA SER A 113 -48.54 -27.23 36.72
C SER A 113 -50.01 -27.12 36.29
N ARG A 114 -50.33 -26.53 35.12
CA ARG A 114 -51.69 -26.46 34.57
C ARG A 114 -51.97 -27.34 33.35
N ASP A 115 -50.95 -27.73 32.58
CA ASP A 115 -51.14 -28.49 31.33
C ASP A 115 -50.37 -29.82 31.32
N ARG A 116 -50.60 -30.65 32.35
CA ARG A 116 -50.04 -32.02 32.44
C ARG A 116 -50.99 -33.10 31.94
N GLU A 117 -51.90 -32.79 31.03
CA GLU A 117 -52.63 -33.79 30.24
C GLU A 117 -52.69 -33.37 28.77
N GLY A 118 -52.25 -34.24 27.85
CA GLY A 118 -52.67 -34.12 26.45
C GLY A 118 -51.63 -33.90 25.34
N ARG A 119 -50.31 -33.94 25.55
CA ARG A 119 -49.34 -33.74 24.42
C ARG A 119 -48.17 -34.70 24.33
N ARG A 120 -48.37 -36.01 24.55
CA ARG A 120 -47.30 -37.01 24.40
C ARG A 120 -47.19 -37.67 23.01
N SER A 121 -48.14 -37.47 22.10
CA SER A 121 -48.19 -38.21 20.82
C SER A 121 -47.95 -37.37 19.55
N ARG A 122 -48.07 -36.02 19.57
CA ARG A 122 -47.81 -35.15 18.38
C ARG A 122 -46.37 -34.64 18.24
N SER A 123 -45.49 -34.92 19.22
CA SER A 123 -44.14 -34.33 19.31
C SER A 123 -43.08 -35.04 18.46
N ARG A 124 -43.21 -36.35 18.24
CA ARG A 124 -42.22 -37.13 17.48
C ARG A 124 -42.21 -36.76 15.99
N GLU A 125 -43.38 -36.60 15.37
CA GLU A 125 -43.47 -36.36 13.92
C GLU A 125 -43.10 -34.93 13.49
N ARG A 126 -43.42 -33.91 14.31
CA ARG A 126 -42.97 -32.53 14.08
C ARG A 126 -41.45 -32.38 14.23
N ARG A 127 -40.83 -33.16 15.13
CA ARG A 127 -39.37 -33.12 15.38
C ARG A 127 -38.58 -33.74 14.23
N SER A 128 -39.11 -34.80 13.60
CA SER A 128 -38.50 -35.42 12.41
C SER A 128 -38.52 -34.48 11.20
N ARG A 129 -39.68 -33.89 10.87
CA ARG A 129 -39.80 -32.92 9.76
C ARG A 129 -38.94 -31.66 9.95
N SER A 130 -38.80 -31.18 11.19
CA SER A 130 -37.94 -30.03 11.51
C SER A 130 -36.44 -30.34 11.35
N ARG A 131 -35.99 -31.54 11.76
CA ARG A 131 -34.60 -31.99 11.58
C ARG A 131 -34.23 -32.14 10.10
N GLU A 132 -35.14 -32.64 9.28
CA GLU A 132 -34.89 -32.84 7.85
C GLU A 132 -34.84 -31.50 7.09
N ARG A 133 -35.75 -30.56 7.38
CA ARG A 133 -35.68 -29.19 6.84
C ARG A 133 -34.38 -28.48 7.23
N ARG A 134 -33.93 -28.65 8.48
CA ARG A 134 -32.68 -28.04 8.97
C ARG A 134 -31.43 -28.65 8.32
N SER A 135 -31.46 -29.95 8.01
CA SER A 135 -30.36 -30.64 7.32
C SER A 135 -30.24 -30.19 5.86
N ARG A 136 -31.36 -30.14 5.12
CA ARG A 136 -31.39 -29.61 3.74
C ARG A 136 -30.97 -28.14 3.65
N SER A 137 -31.36 -27.32 4.63
CA SER A 137 -30.95 -25.90 4.70
C SER A 137 -29.44 -25.75 4.95
N ARG A 138 -28.86 -26.57 5.83
CA ARG A 138 -27.40 -26.58 6.08
C ARG A 138 -26.61 -27.03 4.85
N GLU A 139 -27.11 -28.02 4.12
CA GLU A 139 -26.45 -28.52 2.92
C GLU A 139 -26.47 -27.49 1.79
N ARG A 140 -27.62 -26.84 1.55
CA ARG A 140 -27.70 -25.72 0.59
C ARG A 140 -26.76 -24.57 0.95
N ARG A 141 -26.65 -24.24 2.25
CA ARG A 141 -25.75 -23.18 2.72
C ARG A 141 -24.27 -23.57 2.57
N SER A 142 -23.94 -24.85 2.73
CA SER A 142 -22.57 -25.35 2.56
C SER A 142 -22.15 -25.32 1.09
N ARG A 143 -22.97 -25.86 0.19
CA ARG A 143 -22.72 -25.78 -1.27
C ARG A 143 -22.64 -24.34 -1.79
N SER A 144 -23.51 -23.45 -1.28
CA SER A 144 -23.45 -22.02 -1.63
C SER A 144 -22.17 -21.35 -1.14
N ARG A 145 -21.61 -21.78 0.00
CA ARG A 145 -20.35 -21.25 0.54
C ARG A 145 -19.16 -21.77 -0.26
N GLU A 146 -19.16 -23.06 -0.62
CA GLU A 146 -18.12 -23.66 -1.47
C GLU A 146 -18.06 -23.01 -2.84
N LYS A 147 -19.21 -22.84 -3.51
CA LYS A 147 -19.28 -22.19 -4.82
C LYS A 147 -18.78 -20.74 -4.76
N ARG A 148 -19.08 -20.03 -3.66
CA ARG A 148 -18.59 -18.66 -3.45
C ARG A 148 -17.06 -18.63 -3.23
N GLN A 149 -16.51 -19.57 -2.47
CA GLN A 149 -15.06 -19.68 -2.28
C GLN A 149 -14.33 -20.07 -3.55
N GLU A 150 -14.95 -20.86 -4.42
CA GLU A 150 -14.39 -21.22 -5.72
C GLU A 150 -14.33 -20.01 -6.67
N MET A 151 -15.41 -19.22 -6.75
CA MET A 151 -15.42 -17.95 -7.49
C MET A 151 -14.39 -16.94 -6.93
N GLU A 152 -14.35 -16.76 -5.61
CA GLU A 152 -13.35 -15.86 -4.98
C GLU A 152 -11.90 -16.31 -5.24
N LYS A 153 -11.65 -17.63 -5.41
CA LYS A 153 -10.34 -18.15 -5.78
C LYS A 153 -10.03 -17.96 -7.26
N SER A 154 -11.00 -18.15 -8.15
CA SER A 154 -10.79 -17.92 -9.59
C SER A 154 -10.52 -16.45 -9.88
N ASP A 155 -11.30 -15.55 -9.26
CA ASP A 155 -11.18 -14.11 -9.44
C ASP A 155 -9.82 -13.62 -8.93
N ARG A 156 -9.43 -14.05 -7.71
CA ARG A 156 -8.11 -13.71 -7.14
C ARG A 156 -6.94 -14.24 -7.97
N ASN A 157 -7.09 -15.41 -8.59
CA ASN A 157 -6.05 -15.98 -9.45
C ASN A 157 -5.98 -15.29 -10.82
N GLY A 158 -7.10 -14.76 -11.32
CA GLY A 158 -7.14 -13.88 -12.48
C GLY A 158 -6.46 -12.54 -12.20
N GLU A 159 -6.84 -11.88 -11.10
CA GLU A 159 -6.25 -10.61 -10.65
C GLU A 159 -4.73 -10.72 -10.45
N MET A 160 -4.24 -11.79 -9.79
CA MET A 160 -2.80 -12.00 -9.62
C MET A 160 -2.05 -12.23 -10.94
N LYS A 161 -2.69 -12.78 -11.97
CA LYS A 161 -2.05 -12.96 -13.27
C LYS A 161 -1.94 -11.62 -14.00
N ASP A 162 -3.03 -10.85 -13.99
CA ASP A 162 -3.06 -9.52 -14.58
C ASP A 162 -2.05 -8.58 -13.91
N GLU A 163 -1.97 -8.58 -12.57
CA GLU A 163 -0.97 -7.80 -11.83
C GLU A 163 0.47 -8.17 -12.24
N ARG A 164 0.78 -9.47 -12.33
CA ARG A 164 2.13 -9.94 -12.75
C ARG A 164 2.47 -9.60 -14.20
N GLU A 165 1.49 -9.52 -15.09
CA GLU A 165 1.68 -9.06 -16.45
C GLU A 165 1.97 -7.55 -16.47
N THR A 166 1.18 -6.76 -15.71
CA THR A 166 1.40 -5.30 -15.61
C THR A 166 2.73 -4.93 -14.94
N ASP A 167 3.18 -5.69 -13.94
CA ASP A 167 4.45 -5.44 -13.25
C ASP A 167 5.64 -5.59 -14.20
N LYS A 168 5.63 -6.60 -15.07
CA LYS A 168 6.69 -6.83 -16.06
C LYS A 168 6.72 -5.76 -17.13
N ASP A 169 5.57 -5.25 -17.53
CA ASP A 169 5.47 -4.12 -18.47
C ASP A 169 6.03 -2.83 -17.85
N LEU A 170 5.72 -2.58 -16.57
CA LEU A 170 6.28 -1.46 -15.80
C LEU A 170 7.79 -1.60 -15.61
N GLU A 171 8.30 -2.81 -15.37
CA GLU A 171 9.73 -3.07 -15.26
C GLU A 171 10.46 -2.78 -16.58
N LYS A 172 9.93 -3.24 -17.72
CA LYS A 172 10.49 -2.94 -19.06
C LYS A 172 10.45 -1.44 -19.36
N LEU A 173 9.35 -0.76 -19.03
CA LEU A 173 9.21 0.68 -19.22
C LEU A 173 10.22 1.46 -18.35
N ASN A 174 10.39 1.05 -17.09
CA ASN A 174 11.37 1.64 -16.18
C ASN A 174 12.80 1.38 -16.68
N GLU A 175 13.09 0.18 -17.18
CA GLU A 175 14.39 -0.15 -17.77
C GLU A 175 14.68 0.65 -19.05
N ALA A 176 13.66 0.93 -19.86
CA ALA A 176 13.77 1.79 -21.04
C ALA A 176 14.06 3.26 -20.68
N ILE A 177 13.37 3.81 -19.66
CA ILE A 177 13.57 5.20 -19.19
C ILE A 177 14.91 5.36 -18.46
N ARG A 178 15.31 4.39 -17.66
CA ARG A 178 16.54 4.43 -16.85
C ARG A 178 17.80 4.08 -17.66
N GLY A 179 17.63 3.65 -18.91
CA GLY A 179 18.69 3.23 -19.80
C GLY A 179 19.18 1.80 -19.51
N GLN A 180 19.30 1.02 -20.57
CA GLN A 180 19.79 -0.36 -20.53
C GLN A 180 21.24 -0.37 -20.02
N ARG A 181 21.46 -0.91 -18.81
CA ARG A 181 22.79 -1.36 -18.42
C ARG A 181 22.99 -2.74 -19.02
N GLU A 182 23.84 -2.85 -20.04
CA GLU A 182 24.18 -4.13 -20.68
C GLU A 182 24.66 -5.15 -19.62
N LYS A 183 23.78 -6.08 -19.26
CA LYS A 183 24.17 -7.23 -18.43
C LYS A 183 24.92 -8.18 -19.36
N ARG A 184 26.23 -8.27 -19.18
CA ARG A 184 27.07 -9.26 -19.86
C ARG A 184 26.45 -10.65 -19.69
N LYS A 185 26.02 -11.27 -20.79
CA LYS A 185 25.51 -12.65 -20.80
C LYS A 185 26.60 -13.56 -20.21
N ARG A 186 26.25 -14.39 -19.23
CA ARG A 186 27.16 -15.43 -18.74
C ARG A 186 27.39 -16.40 -19.90
N GLY A 187 28.63 -16.47 -20.38
CA GLY A 187 29.00 -17.42 -21.44
C GLY A 187 28.66 -18.83 -21.00
N ARG A 188 28.03 -19.61 -21.89
CA ARG A 188 27.71 -21.02 -21.62
C ARG A 188 29.03 -21.75 -21.37
N ARG A 189 29.17 -22.32 -20.18
CA ARG A 189 30.40 -23.03 -19.79
C ARG A 189 30.50 -24.26 -20.69
N LEU A 190 31.54 -24.31 -21.52
CA LEU A 190 31.69 -25.32 -22.56
C LEU A 190 32.28 -26.59 -21.94
N HIS A 191 31.47 -27.33 -21.20
CA HIS A 191 31.82 -28.68 -20.77
C HIS A 191 31.29 -29.65 -21.81
N GLU A 192 32.21 -30.37 -22.44
CA GLU A 192 31.99 -31.35 -23.51
C GLU A 192 31.34 -30.73 -24.75
N ARG A 193 32.09 -30.75 -25.87
CA ARG A 193 31.63 -30.38 -27.21
C ARG A 193 30.53 -31.33 -27.71
N LYS A 194 29.38 -31.33 -27.06
CA LYS A 194 28.15 -31.92 -27.56
C LYS A 194 27.49 -30.85 -28.43
N PHE A 195 27.43 -31.11 -29.73
CA PHE A 195 26.65 -30.30 -30.65
C PHE A 195 25.17 -30.45 -30.25
N ILE A 196 24.61 -29.41 -29.67
CA ILE A 196 23.17 -29.32 -29.40
C ILE A 196 22.57 -28.66 -30.63
N PHE A 197 21.84 -29.45 -31.42
CA PHE A 197 21.15 -28.97 -32.63
C PHE A 197 19.77 -28.38 -32.32
N ASP A 198 19.28 -28.54 -31.09
CA ASP A 198 18.04 -27.92 -30.62
C ASP A 198 18.31 -26.52 -30.06
N TRP A 199 17.35 -25.63 -30.31
CA TRP A 199 17.32 -24.31 -29.70
C TRP A 199 17.01 -24.43 -28.20
N ASP A 200 17.69 -23.64 -27.38
CA ASP A 200 17.37 -23.55 -25.96
C ASP A 200 16.06 -22.78 -25.78
N ALA A 201 15.16 -23.24 -24.91
CA ALA A 201 13.91 -22.55 -24.61
C ALA A 201 14.14 -21.16 -23.99
N GLY A 202 15.34 -20.92 -23.41
CA GLY A 202 15.77 -19.61 -22.94
C GLY A 202 16.13 -18.61 -24.04
N GLU A 203 16.26 -19.06 -25.29
CA GLU A 203 16.52 -18.22 -26.47
C GLU A 203 15.22 -17.86 -27.23
N ASP A 204 14.07 -18.33 -26.74
CA ASP A 204 12.76 -17.99 -27.29
C ASP A 204 12.34 -16.56 -26.91
N THR A 205 12.24 -15.68 -27.90
CA THR A 205 11.80 -14.29 -27.73
C THR A 205 10.34 -14.07 -28.09
N SER A 206 9.60 -15.11 -28.48
CA SER A 206 8.19 -15.00 -28.90
C SER A 206 7.22 -14.81 -27.74
N ASN A 207 7.67 -15.06 -26.50
CA ASN A 207 6.84 -14.94 -25.30
C ASN A 207 6.71 -13.47 -24.85
N ASP A 208 5.72 -12.76 -25.39
CA ASP A 208 5.39 -11.40 -24.96
C ASP A 208 4.54 -11.42 -23.68
N TYR A 209 4.65 -10.38 -22.86
CA TYR A 209 3.81 -10.18 -21.67
C TYR A 209 2.51 -9.44 -22.01
N ASN A 210 2.50 -8.67 -23.10
CA ASN A 210 1.32 -7.94 -23.51
C ASN A 210 0.39 -8.85 -24.33
N LYS A 211 -0.84 -9.04 -23.84
CA LYS A 211 -1.90 -9.89 -24.42
C LYS A 211 -2.17 -9.61 -25.90
N LEU A 212 -1.95 -8.38 -26.37
CA LEU A 212 -2.16 -7.99 -27.76
C LEU A 212 -1.19 -8.68 -28.74
N TYR A 213 -0.04 -9.15 -28.24
CA TYR A 213 1.00 -9.83 -29.03
C TYR A 213 1.06 -11.35 -28.78
N GLN A 214 0.12 -11.90 -27.99
CA GLN A 214 0.01 -13.34 -27.69
C GLN A 214 -0.99 -14.11 -28.58
N ASN A 215 -1.47 -13.49 -29.67
CA ASN A 215 -2.44 -14.11 -30.59
C ASN A 215 -1.81 -15.12 -31.56
#